data_AF-A0A2S9GD31-F1
#
_entry.id   AF-A0A2S9GD31-F1
#
_cell.length_a   1.000
_cell.length_b   1.000
_cell.length_c   1.000
_cell.angle_alpha   90.00
_cell.angle_beta   90.00
_cell.angle_gamma   90.00
#
_symmetry.space_group_name_H-M   'P 1'
#
loop_
_entity.id
_entity.type
_entity.pdbx_description
1 polymer ?
#
loop_
_entity_poly.entity_id
_entity_poly.type
_entity_poly.pdbx_seq_one_letter_code
_entity_poly.pdbx_strand_id
1 'polypeptide(L)' 'AGDGLLPPYSGAPPAAPLDTDNDGMPDAWEIARGLNPGSANHNGTTLSPLGYTDLEIYLHELSARLVDPARALG' A
#
# COMPACT_ATOMS: atom_id res chain seq x y z
N ALA A 1 -4.16 22.78 9.95
CA ALA A 1 -5.22 22.69 10.99
C ALA A 1 -4.97 21.37 11.72
N GLY A 2 -4.87 21.29 13.04
CA GLY A 2 -5.46 22.17 14.06
C GLY A 2 -6.27 21.38 15.10
N ASP A 3 -6.07 20.07 15.23
CA ASP A 3 -6.68 19.24 16.26
C ASP A 3 -5.65 18.92 17.35
N GLY A 4 -5.28 19.92 18.15
CA GLY A 4 -4.32 19.82 19.26
C GLY A 4 -4.75 18.92 20.44
N LEU A 5 -5.43 17.80 20.17
CA LEU A 5 -5.91 16.81 21.14
C LEU A 5 -5.25 15.43 20.98
N LEU A 6 -4.38 15.23 19.99
CA LEU A 6 -3.56 14.02 19.94
C LEU A 6 -2.27 14.26 20.73
N PRO A 7 -1.93 13.43 21.74
CA PRO A 7 -0.60 13.48 22.34
C PRO A 7 0.44 13.32 21.23
N PRO A 8 1.58 14.03 21.29
CA PRO A 8 2.63 13.88 20.29
C PRO A 8 3.02 12.41 20.23
N TYR A 9 2.95 11.82 19.03
CA TYR A 9 3.47 10.49 18.79
C TYR A 9 4.96 10.50 19.17
N SER A 10 5.27 9.88 20.30
CA SER A 10 6.60 9.97 20.94
C SER A 10 7.53 8.82 20.53
N GLY A 11 7.07 7.94 19.63
CA GLY A 11 7.85 6.84 19.07
C GLY A 11 8.54 7.24 17.76
N ALA A 12 9.51 6.43 17.33
CA ALA A 12 9.88 6.41 15.92
C ALA A 12 8.73 5.74 15.15
N PRO A 13 8.30 6.25 13.98
CA PRO A 13 7.38 5.51 13.14
C PRO A 13 8.04 4.18 12.73
N PRO A 14 7.24 3.12 12.50
CA PRO A 14 7.78 1.92 11.87
C PRO A 14 8.46 2.30 10.56
N ALA A 15 9.52 1.58 10.20
CA ALA A 15 10.17 1.75 8.91
C ALA A 15 9.14 1.55 7.79
N ALA A 16 9.10 2.48 6.84
CA ALA A 16 8.27 2.32 5.66
C ALA A 16 8.76 1.10 4.85
N PRO A 17 7.86 0.33 4.22
CA PRO A 17 8.24 -0.67 3.24
C PRO A 17 9.08 -0.05 2.11
N LEU A 18 9.98 -0.84 1.52
CA LEU A 18 10.74 -0.43 0.34
C LEU A 18 9.78 -0.27 -0.85
N ASP A 19 9.95 0.83 -1.58
CA ASP A 19 9.25 1.21 -2.80
C ASP A 19 10.34 1.79 -3.72
N THR A 20 10.81 0.98 -4.68
CA THR A 20 12.00 1.25 -5.48
C THR A 20 11.75 2.33 -6.54
N ASP A 21 10.54 2.40 -7.10
CA ASP A 21 10.18 3.36 -8.15
C ASP A 21 9.36 4.56 -7.64
N ASN A 22 9.04 4.58 -6.34
CA ASN A 22 8.32 5.63 -5.62
C ASN A 22 6.91 5.87 -6.16
N ASP A 23 6.22 4.81 -6.55
CA ASP A 23 4.88 4.91 -7.12
C ASP A 23 3.75 4.73 -6.07
N GLY A 24 4.13 4.41 -4.83
CA GLY A 24 3.23 4.23 -3.69
C GLY A 24 2.88 2.78 -3.39
N MET A 25 3.41 1.81 -4.16
CA MET A 25 3.25 0.38 -3.93
C MET A 25 4.58 -0.24 -3.45
N PRO A 26 4.61 -1.03 -2.36
CA PRO A 26 5.84 -1.67 -1.92
C PRO A 26 6.34 -2.78 -2.85
N ASP A 27 7.65 -2.88 -3.04
CA ASP A 27 8.31 -3.89 -3.90
C ASP A 27 7.81 -5.31 -3.61
N ALA A 28 7.66 -5.64 -2.32
CA ALA A 28 7.23 -6.96 -1.89
C ALA A 28 5.79 -7.27 -2.31
N TRP A 29 4.90 -6.26 -2.31
CA TRP A 29 3.53 -6.40 -2.78
C TRP A 29 3.49 -6.54 -4.30
N GLU A 30 4.27 -5.72 -5.02
CA GLU A 30 4.36 -5.76 -6.48
C GLU A 30 4.85 -7.12 -7.00
N ILE A 31 5.93 -7.66 -6.40
CA ILE A 31 6.45 -8.99 -6.72
C ILE A 31 5.38 -10.06 -6.48
N ALA A 32 4.64 -9.98 -5.37
CA ALA A 32 3.57 -10.92 -5.07
C ALA A 32 2.41 -10.85 -6.08
N ARG A 33 2.29 -9.75 -6.84
CA ARG A 33 1.30 -9.53 -7.90
C ARG A 33 1.84 -9.70 -9.32
N GLY A 34 3.12 -10.07 -9.46
CA GLY A 34 3.76 -10.24 -10.75
C GLY A 34 4.02 -8.92 -11.49
N LEU A 35 4.05 -7.81 -10.77
CA LEU A 35 4.47 -6.50 -11.27
C LEU A 35 6.00 -6.37 -11.19
N ASN A 36 6.54 -5.30 -11.79
CA ASN A 36 7.97 -5.00 -11.81
C ASN A 36 8.26 -3.82 -10.86
N PRO A 37 8.95 -4.01 -9.71
CA PRO A 37 9.21 -2.95 -8.72
C PRO A 37 10.06 -1.77 -9.19
N GLY A 38 10.64 -1.85 -10.39
CA GLY A 38 11.40 -0.76 -10.99
C GLY A 38 10.61 0.06 -12.01
N SER A 39 9.28 -0.05 -12.04
CA SER A 39 8.44 0.47 -13.10
C SER A 39 7.14 1.07 -12.56
N ALA A 40 7.15 2.39 -12.30
CA ALA A 40 6.03 3.10 -11.70
C ALA A 40 4.72 2.90 -12.49
N ASN A 41 3.88 1.96 -12.03
CA ASN A 41 2.64 1.53 -12.66
C ASN A 41 1.41 1.78 -11.77
N HIS A 42 1.49 2.70 -10.82
CA HIS A 42 0.36 3.17 -10.02
C HIS A 42 -0.90 3.57 -10.83
N ASN A 43 -0.76 3.99 -12.10
CA ASN A 43 -1.87 4.27 -13.04
C ASN A 43 -2.16 3.12 -14.01
N GLY A 44 -1.34 2.06 -14.00
CA GLY A 44 -1.59 0.82 -14.71
C GLY A 44 -2.84 0.13 -14.17
N THR A 45 -3.47 -0.71 -14.99
CA THR A 45 -4.70 -1.44 -14.62
C THR A 45 -4.50 -2.95 -14.77
N THR A 46 -3.25 -3.40 -14.70
CA THR A 46 -2.82 -4.77 -15.02
C THR A 46 -3.51 -5.79 -14.13
N LEU A 47 -3.79 -5.41 -12.88
CA LEU A 47 -4.39 -6.29 -11.88
C LEU A 47 -5.92 -6.31 -11.91
N SER A 48 -6.57 -5.45 -12.69
CA SER A 48 -8.01 -5.27 -12.67
C SER A 48 -8.66 -5.24 -14.05
N PRO A 49 -9.53 -6.21 -14.39
CA PRO A 49 -10.30 -6.17 -15.63
C PRO A 49 -11.38 -5.08 -15.64
N LEU A 50 -11.64 -4.44 -14.50
CA LEU A 50 -12.64 -3.37 -14.36
C LEU A 50 -12.03 -1.97 -14.48
N GLY A 51 -10.72 -1.87 -14.69
CA GLY A 51 -10.02 -0.60 -14.87
C GLY A 51 -9.62 0.12 -13.59
N TYR A 52 -9.69 -0.55 -12.43
CA TYR A 52 -9.06 -0.04 -11.21
C TYR A 52 -7.55 -0.02 -11.39
N THR A 53 -6.91 1.05 -10.92
CA THR A 53 -5.45 1.14 -11.01
C THR A 53 -4.77 0.16 -10.06
N ASP A 54 -3.54 -0.23 -10.38
CA ASP A 54 -2.75 -1.13 -9.56
C ASP A 54 -2.58 -0.55 -8.13
N LEU A 55 -2.46 0.79 -8.02
CA LEU A 55 -2.46 1.51 -6.74
C LEU A 55 -3.80 1.40 -5.99
N GLU A 56 -4.94 1.50 -6.66
CA GLU A 56 -6.26 1.35 -6.03
C GLU A 56 -6.44 -0.07 -5.46
N ILE A 57 -5.94 -1.10 -6.16
CA ILE A 57 -5.94 -2.48 -5.67
C ILE A 57 -5.06 -2.61 -4.42
N TYR A 58 -3.85 -2.05 -4.43
CA TYR A 58 -2.96 -2.04 -3.28
C TYR A 58 -3.62 -1.38 -2.05
N LEU A 59 -4.18 -0.18 -2.21
CA LEU A 59 -4.82 0.56 -1.11
C LEU A 59 -6.04 -0.18 -0.57
N HIS A 60 -6.84 -0.81 -1.44
CA HIS A 60 -7.98 -1.62 -1.02
C HIS A 60 -7.54 -2.77 -0.10
N GLU A 61 -6.53 -3.54 -0.51
CA GLU A 61 -6.01 -4.68 0.24
C GLU A 61 -5.32 -4.28 1.53
N LEU A 62 -4.54 -3.19 1.48
CA LEU A 62 -3.92 -2.63 2.67
C LEU A 62 -4.99 -2.25 3.70
N SER A 63 -6.07 -1.58 3.26
CA SER A 63 -7.17 -1.22 4.14
C SER A 63 -7.85 -2.46 4.72
N ALA A 64 -8.14 -3.46 3.88
CA ALA A 64 -8.80 -4.69 4.31
C ALA A 64 -7.97 -5.45 5.35
N ARG A 65 -6.64 -5.52 5.16
CA ARG A 65 -5.71 -6.15 6.10
C ARG A 65 -5.63 -5.44 7.44
N LEU A 66 -5.70 -4.10 7.45
CA LEU A 66 -5.56 -3.31 8.67
C LEU A 66 -6.87 -3.19 9.47
N VAL A 67 -8.02 -3.20 8.79
CA VAL A 67 -9.34 -3.07 9.43
C VAL A 67 -9.86 -4.42 9.95
N ASP A 68 -9.44 -5.55 9.35
CA ASP A 68 -9.77 -6.90 9.82
C ASP A 68 -8.51 -7.78 9.91
N PRO A 69 -7.79 -7.76 11.05
CA PRO A 69 -6.57 -8.56 11.21
C PRO A 69 -6.81 -10.08 11.15
N ALA A 70 -8.07 -10.55 11.23
CA ALA A 70 -8.39 -11.97 11.16
C ALA A 70 -8.36 -12.56 9.74
N ARG A 71 -8.33 -11.74 8.68
CA ARG A 71 -8.22 -12.20 7.27
C ARG A 71 -6.79 -12.25 6.72
N ALA A 72 -5.78 -11.89 7.52
CA ALA A 72 -4.38 -11.83 7.08
C ALA A 72 -3.63 -13.19 7.10
N LEU A 73 -4.28 -14.29 7.49
CA LEU A 73 -3.67 -15.62 7.67
C LEU A 73 -4.42 -16.77 6.95
N GLY A 74 -5.07 -16.48 5.82
CA GLY A 74 -5.73 -17.49 4.97
C GLY A 74 -4.83 -17.98 3.86
#